data_AF-R5AAS3-F1
#
_entry.id   AF-R5AAS3-F1
#
_cell.length_a   1.000
_cell.length_b   1.000
_cell.length_c   1.000
_cell.angle_alpha   90.00
_cell.angle_beta   90.00
_cell.angle_gamma   90.00
#
_symmetry.space_group_name_H-M   'P 1'
#
loop_
_entity.id
_entity.type
_entity.pdbx_description
1 polymer ?
#
loop_
_entity_poly.entity_id
_entity_poly.type
_entity_poly.pdbx_seq_one_letter_code
_entity_poly.pdbx_strand_id
1 'polypeptide(L)'
;MASFSPDLSQLKELYDQYGADLFALCYLQAGRPAYAQNLMVTVLCDMAASPRLWELAVSGREGFLRVAHLNCVDASLRRPKRIKRKKGEEGDRAPRAALPFSMTDPLRKLMRLRISPRTALFCRERLGLSPQEGAQLMGTSAARFQRLADDGLKKAGITAGQARANLEMLAPGEDILEDVWEEFLSQQSQGGFAVRQRFRRVRRTMDGAMPVLALCVVAVAVMAYFGVEYGWFGSDPTAQIPVSTSSTQEDVPWVGDVSVFVPEEGGFAEYVVHNTPGDMEDILRQMVYLGGAPAGTTVLSSRLENSDAESTSEGSTHTNAVGVTLTVELSNEALSLSGEEGVAMLQAMVATFASYTENAGHLEELSIRCGGEELTVEGHTAQDFLGQELTITRTVETDYRE
;
A
#
# COMPACT_ATOMS: atom_id res chain seq x y z
N MET A 1 -26.33 -12.64 -2.54
CA MET A 1 -26.11 -13.12 -1.15
C MET A 1 -27.31 -12.72 -0.33
N ALA A 2 -28.01 -13.67 0.29
CA ALA A 2 -29.17 -13.37 1.14
C ALA A 2 -28.78 -12.34 2.22
N SER A 3 -29.58 -11.28 2.35
CA SER A 3 -29.42 -10.30 3.41
C SER A 3 -29.72 -10.96 4.75
N PHE A 4 -28.70 -11.15 5.58
CA PHE A 4 -28.86 -11.59 6.96
C PHE A 4 -29.81 -10.64 7.71
N SER A 5 -30.88 -11.17 8.27
CA SER A 5 -31.85 -10.44 9.11
C SER A 5 -31.88 -11.10 10.50
N PRO A 6 -31.32 -10.47 11.54
CA PRO A 6 -31.38 -11.01 12.91
C PRO A 6 -32.81 -10.94 13.47
N ASP A 7 -33.16 -11.88 14.35
CA ASP A 7 -34.43 -11.84 15.09
C ASP A 7 -34.30 -10.87 16.28
N LEU A 8 -34.86 -9.67 16.13
CA LEU A 8 -34.73 -8.63 17.16
C LEU A 8 -35.50 -8.95 18.44
N SER A 9 -36.59 -9.72 18.37
CA SER A 9 -37.31 -10.18 19.56
C SER A 9 -36.42 -11.08 20.40
N GLN A 10 -35.77 -12.05 19.77
CA GLN A 10 -34.85 -12.95 20.47
C GLN A 10 -33.65 -12.18 21.07
N LEU A 11 -33.13 -11.18 20.37
CA LEU A 11 -32.05 -10.33 20.90
C LEU A 11 -32.51 -9.52 22.11
N LYS A 12 -33.75 -9.01 22.07
CA LYS A 12 -34.34 -8.26 23.18
C LYS A 12 -34.50 -9.13 24.41
N GLU A 13 -34.98 -10.37 24.26
CA GLU A 13 -35.08 -11.32 25.37
C GLU A 13 -33.73 -11.59 26.03
N LEU A 14 -32.67 -11.82 25.23
CA LEU A 14 -31.31 -12.00 25.75
C LEU A 14 -30.79 -10.73 26.43
N TYR A 15 -31.11 -9.56 25.87
CA TYR A 15 -30.72 -8.28 26.45
C TYR A 15 -31.44 -7.99 27.77
N ASP A 16 -32.72 -8.33 27.88
CA ASP A 16 -33.49 -8.14 29.11
C ASP A 16 -33.00 -9.11 30.21
N GLN A 17 -32.61 -10.33 29.83
CA GLN A 17 -32.05 -11.31 30.75
C GLN A 17 -30.62 -10.98 31.21
N TYR A 18 -29.75 -10.52 30.30
CA TYR A 18 -28.31 -10.38 30.55
C TYR A 18 -27.79 -8.94 30.46
N GLY A 19 -28.66 -7.95 30.30
CA GLY A 19 -28.31 -6.54 30.09
C GLY A 19 -27.57 -5.92 31.27
N ALA A 20 -27.92 -6.29 32.50
CA ALA A 20 -27.22 -5.84 33.69
C ALA A 20 -25.77 -6.37 33.76
N ASP A 21 -25.55 -7.63 33.36
CA ASP A 21 -24.22 -8.23 33.28
C ASP A 21 -23.41 -7.68 32.12
N LEU A 22 -24.07 -7.41 30.99
CA LEU A 22 -23.47 -6.70 29.86
C LEU A 22 -22.98 -5.31 30.28
N PHE A 23 -23.82 -4.54 31.00
CA PHE A 23 -23.43 -3.24 31.54
C PHE A 23 -22.23 -3.35 32.46
N ALA A 24 -22.24 -4.28 33.41
CA ALA A 24 -21.14 -4.44 34.35
C ALA A 24 -19.82 -4.82 33.67
N LEU A 25 -19.86 -5.72 32.68
CA LEU A 25 -18.69 -6.09 31.88
C LEU A 25 -18.16 -4.90 31.07
N CYS A 26 -19.06 -4.17 30.41
CA CYS A 26 -18.71 -2.97 29.64
C CYS A 26 -18.15 -1.87 30.55
N TYR A 27 -18.75 -1.65 31.72
CA TYR A 27 -18.33 -0.65 32.69
C TYR A 27 -16.96 -0.95 33.28
N LEU A 28 -16.71 -2.21 33.65
CA LEU A 28 -15.40 -2.65 34.14
C LEU A 28 -14.28 -2.33 33.17
N GLN A 29 -14.56 -2.34 31.87
CA GLN A 29 -13.59 -1.97 30.84
C GLN A 29 -13.58 -0.47 30.54
N ALA A 30 -14.76 0.14 30.49
CA ALA A 30 -14.96 1.54 30.15
C ALA A 30 -14.37 2.48 31.21
N GLY A 31 -14.68 2.20 32.47
CA GLY A 31 -14.44 3.04 33.64
C GLY A 31 -15.25 4.33 33.69
N ARG A 32 -16.21 4.52 32.78
CA ARG A 32 -17.15 5.64 32.73
C ARG A 32 -18.51 5.14 32.24
N PRO A 33 -19.63 5.60 32.80
CA PRO A 33 -20.96 5.10 32.46
C PRO A 33 -21.34 5.39 31.00
N ALA A 34 -21.17 6.65 30.54
CA ALA A 34 -21.46 7.02 29.15
C ALA A 34 -20.66 6.21 28.12
N TYR A 35 -19.39 5.90 28.42
CA TYR A 35 -18.59 5.06 27.52
C TYR A 35 -19.01 3.59 27.56
N ALA A 36 -19.47 3.10 28.73
CA ALA A 36 -20.00 1.75 28.87
C ALA A 36 -21.28 1.58 28.02
N GLN A 37 -22.21 2.53 28.12
CA GLN A 37 -23.45 2.55 27.32
C GLN A 37 -23.16 2.54 25.81
N ASN A 38 -22.27 3.42 25.33
CA ASN A 38 -21.84 3.42 23.93
C ASN A 38 -21.24 2.08 23.48
N LEU A 39 -20.50 1.42 24.38
CA LEU A 39 -19.92 0.11 24.09
C LEU A 39 -21.01 -0.97 24.03
N MET A 40 -22.02 -0.93 24.90
CA MET A 40 -23.17 -1.83 24.84
C MET A 40 -23.94 -1.68 23.52
N VAL A 41 -24.23 -0.45 23.09
CA VAL A 41 -24.87 -0.18 21.79
C VAL A 41 -24.03 -0.78 20.65
N THR A 42 -22.71 -0.61 20.72
CA THR A 42 -21.79 -1.17 19.71
C THR A 42 -21.84 -2.70 19.68
N VAL A 43 -21.92 -3.35 20.85
CA VAL A 43 -22.06 -4.80 20.98
C VAL A 43 -23.36 -5.29 20.34
N LEU A 44 -24.49 -4.65 20.64
CA LEU A 44 -25.79 -5.00 20.06
C LEU A 44 -25.80 -4.81 18.54
N CYS A 45 -25.23 -3.69 18.06
CA CYS A 45 -25.06 -3.44 16.63
C CYS A 45 -24.24 -4.53 15.93
N ASP A 46 -23.16 -5.01 16.56
CA ASP A 46 -22.31 -6.05 16.00
C ASP A 46 -23.02 -7.41 15.95
N MET A 47 -23.78 -7.76 16.99
CA MET A 47 -24.61 -8.96 17.02
C MET A 47 -25.65 -8.92 15.89
N ALA A 48 -26.30 -7.77 15.69
CA ALA A 48 -27.32 -7.59 14.65
C ALA A 48 -26.76 -7.53 13.21
N ALA A 49 -25.46 -7.29 13.03
CA ALA A 49 -24.85 -7.10 11.71
C ALA A 49 -24.02 -8.30 11.20
N SER A 50 -23.77 -9.29 12.06
CA SER A 50 -22.86 -10.40 11.75
C SER A 50 -23.48 -11.75 12.10
N PRO A 51 -23.70 -12.66 11.13
CA PRO A 51 -24.31 -13.96 11.39
C PRO A 51 -23.51 -14.80 12.38
N ARG A 52 -22.17 -14.75 12.33
CA ARG A 52 -21.30 -15.46 13.28
C ARG A 52 -21.42 -14.94 14.71
N LEU A 53 -21.59 -13.62 14.87
CA LEU A 53 -21.75 -13.04 16.21
C LEU A 53 -23.16 -13.23 16.72
N TRP A 54 -24.14 -13.27 15.82
CA TRP A 54 -25.51 -13.63 16.12
C TRP A 54 -25.64 -15.07 16.64
N GLU A 55 -25.14 -16.05 15.89
CA GLU A 55 -25.12 -17.47 16.29
C GLU A 55 -24.46 -17.65 17.65
N LEU A 56 -23.36 -16.95 17.88
CA LEU A 56 -22.64 -16.99 19.14
C LEU A 56 -23.42 -16.29 20.26
N ALA A 57 -24.13 -15.19 19.99
CA ALA A 57 -24.96 -14.53 21.01
C ALA A 57 -26.16 -15.40 21.42
N VAL A 58 -26.78 -16.10 20.47
CA VAL A 58 -27.95 -16.96 20.69
C VAL A 58 -27.59 -18.30 21.34
N SER A 59 -26.31 -18.69 21.36
CA SER A 59 -25.86 -19.95 21.97
C SER A 59 -26.02 -20.00 23.51
N GLY A 60 -26.43 -18.90 24.15
CA GLY A 60 -26.70 -18.80 25.57
C GLY A 60 -25.94 -17.64 26.24
N ARG A 61 -26.02 -17.58 27.58
CA ARG A 61 -25.42 -16.50 28.41
C ARG A 61 -23.94 -16.23 28.08
N GLU A 62 -23.14 -17.30 28.03
CA GLU A 62 -21.70 -17.21 27.78
C GLU A 62 -21.38 -16.69 26.39
N GLY A 63 -22.16 -17.12 25.40
CA GLY A 63 -22.05 -16.67 24.04
C GLY A 63 -22.38 -15.17 23.91
N PHE A 64 -23.52 -14.74 24.44
CA PHE A 64 -23.90 -13.33 24.49
C PHE A 64 -22.82 -12.45 25.13
N LEU A 65 -22.32 -12.84 26.31
CA LEU A 65 -21.27 -12.11 27.02
C LEU A 65 -19.88 -12.23 26.36
N ARG A 66 -19.63 -13.28 25.57
CA ARG A 66 -18.39 -13.43 24.81
C ARG A 66 -18.31 -12.42 23.67
N VAL A 67 -19.40 -12.16 22.95
CA VAL A 67 -19.42 -11.08 21.95
C VAL A 67 -19.11 -9.72 22.61
N ALA A 68 -19.67 -9.49 23.80
CA ALA A 68 -19.39 -8.30 24.59
C ALA A 68 -17.93 -8.21 25.03
N HIS A 69 -17.35 -9.34 25.49
CA HIS A 69 -15.94 -9.43 25.86
C HIS A 69 -15.01 -9.11 24.70
N LEU A 70 -15.27 -9.67 23.51
CA LEU A 70 -14.47 -9.41 22.29
C LEU A 70 -14.48 -7.92 21.94
N ASN A 71 -15.65 -7.28 22.01
CA ASN A 71 -15.80 -5.84 21.81
C ASN A 71 -15.05 -5.00 22.87
N CYS A 72 -15.11 -5.42 24.13
CA CYS A 72 -14.37 -4.80 25.21
C CYS A 72 -12.85 -4.89 25.00
N VAL A 73 -12.35 -6.03 24.52
CA VAL A 73 -10.94 -6.24 24.19
C VAL A 73 -10.53 -5.35 23.03
N ASP A 74 -11.30 -5.33 21.94
CA ASP A 74 -11.02 -4.47 20.78
C ASP A 74 -11.01 -2.97 21.17
N ALA A 75 -12.02 -2.53 21.92
CA ALA A 75 -12.09 -1.17 22.45
C ALA A 75 -10.91 -0.85 23.40
N SER A 76 -10.35 -1.84 24.09
CA SER A 76 -9.18 -1.67 24.96
C SER A 76 -7.89 -1.42 24.19
N LEU A 77 -7.72 -2.10 23.05
CA LEU A 77 -6.52 -2.02 22.22
C LEU A 77 -6.46 -0.68 21.46
N ARG A 78 -7.62 -0.15 21.07
CA ARG A 78 -7.75 1.13 20.37
C ARG A 78 -7.59 2.35 21.28
N ARG A 79 -7.59 2.18 22.60
CA ARG A 79 -7.52 3.31 23.52
C ARG A 79 -6.15 3.97 23.41
N PRO A 80 -6.07 5.27 23.06
CA PRO A 80 -4.81 5.99 23.08
C PRO A 80 -4.23 5.91 24.49
N LYS A 81 -2.91 5.68 24.59
CA LYS A 81 -2.21 5.71 25.88
C LYS A 81 -2.56 7.03 26.56
N ARG A 82 -3.16 6.94 27.74
CA ARG A 82 -3.62 8.10 28.51
C ARG A 82 -2.43 9.07 28.63
N ILE A 83 -2.53 10.24 28.01
CA ILE A 83 -1.50 11.28 28.10
C ILE A 83 -1.28 11.52 29.59
N LYS A 84 -0.04 11.32 30.06
CA LYS A 84 0.32 11.60 31.44
C LYS A 84 0.11 13.10 31.64
N ARG A 85 -0.99 13.49 32.30
CA ARG A 85 -1.19 14.88 32.71
C ARG A 85 0.03 15.31 33.52
N LYS A 86 0.61 16.46 33.16
CA LYS A 86 1.75 17.03 33.86
C LYS A 86 1.29 17.35 35.29
N LYS A 87 2.09 17.00 36.29
CA LYS A 87 1.77 17.23 37.71
C LYS A 87 1.55 18.74 37.91
N GLY A 88 0.30 19.17 38.10
CA GLY A 88 -0.07 20.59 38.25
C GLY A 88 -1.24 21.06 37.38
N GLU A 89 -1.62 20.33 36.33
CA GLU A 89 -2.80 20.67 35.53
C GLU A 89 -4.07 20.11 36.16
N GLU A 90 -4.72 20.92 37.00
CA GLU A 90 -6.15 20.78 37.32
C GLU A 90 -7.01 21.17 36.10
N GLY A 91 -6.81 20.47 34.98
CA GLY A 91 -7.68 20.59 33.82
C GLY A 91 -9.05 20.04 34.18
N ASP A 92 -10.05 20.94 34.18
CA ASP A 92 -11.49 20.71 34.33
C ASP A 92 -11.85 19.26 34.61
N ARG A 93 -12.11 18.96 35.89
CA ARG A 93 -12.87 17.76 36.22
C ARG A 93 -14.25 17.97 35.59
N ALA A 94 -14.44 17.44 34.37
CA ALA A 94 -15.76 17.14 33.86
C ALA A 94 -16.57 16.56 35.04
N PRO A 95 -17.78 17.08 35.30
CA PRO A 95 -18.53 16.76 36.51
C PRO A 95 -18.50 15.24 36.68
N ARG A 96 -18.08 14.79 37.86
CA ARG A 96 -18.03 13.35 38.15
C ARG A 96 -19.44 12.84 37.92
N ALA A 97 -19.66 12.16 36.80
CA ALA A 97 -20.95 11.58 36.47
C ALA A 97 -21.42 10.81 37.71
N ALA A 98 -22.61 11.15 38.21
CA ALA A 98 -23.20 10.44 39.33
C ALA A 98 -23.24 8.96 38.94
N LEU A 99 -22.55 8.14 39.72
CA LEU A 99 -22.53 6.71 39.48
C LEU A 99 -23.78 6.13 40.14
N PRO A 100 -24.49 5.20 39.48
CA PRO A 100 -25.65 4.53 40.06
C PRO A 100 -25.29 3.58 41.22
N PHE A 101 -23.98 3.40 41.50
CA PHE A 101 -23.46 2.57 42.57
C PHE A 101 -22.29 3.24 43.29
N SER A 102 -21.98 2.75 44.49
CA SER A 102 -20.88 3.29 45.30
C SER A 102 -19.51 2.85 44.75
N MET A 103 -18.63 3.82 44.52
CA MET A 103 -17.26 3.54 44.07
C MET A 103 -16.34 3.27 45.27
N THR A 104 -16.29 2.02 45.69
CA THR A 104 -15.46 1.53 46.80
C THR A 104 -13.97 1.41 46.42
N ASP A 105 -13.08 1.40 47.43
CA ASP A 105 -11.65 1.14 47.23
C ASP A 105 -11.32 -0.21 46.59
N PRO A 106 -11.93 -1.34 46.98
CA PRO A 106 -11.74 -2.61 46.29
C PRO A 106 -12.15 -2.54 44.80
N LEU A 107 -13.25 -1.89 44.46
CA LEU A 107 -13.66 -1.73 43.07
C LEU A 107 -12.62 -0.92 42.26
N ARG A 108 -12.08 0.16 42.83
CA ARG A 108 -11.01 0.95 42.18
C ARG A 108 -9.75 0.11 41.93
N LYS A 109 -9.40 -0.77 42.86
CA LYS A 109 -8.27 -1.70 42.71
C LYS A 109 -8.53 -2.73 41.61
N LEU A 110 -9.74 -3.28 41.52
CA LEU A 110 -10.15 -4.19 40.43
C LEU A 110 -10.08 -3.50 39.05
N MET A 111 -10.53 -2.25 38.96
CA MET A 111 -10.47 -1.47 37.71
C MET A 111 -9.03 -1.16 37.25
N ARG A 112 -8.03 -1.22 38.14
CA ARG A 112 -6.61 -1.04 37.78
C ARG A 112 -5.96 -2.28 37.18
N LEU A 113 -6.57 -3.46 37.32
CA LEU A 113 -6.05 -4.71 36.75
C LEU A 113 -5.98 -4.65 35.21
N ARG A 114 -5.27 -5.56 34.56
CA ARG A 114 -5.36 -5.72 33.09
C ARG A 114 -6.71 -6.35 32.71
N ILE A 115 -7.14 -6.20 31.45
CA ILE A 115 -8.46 -6.65 30.99
C ILE A 115 -8.70 -8.15 31.21
N SER A 116 -7.72 -9.01 30.92
CA SER A 116 -7.87 -10.47 31.05
C SER A 116 -8.09 -10.93 32.49
N PRO A 117 -7.23 -10.60 33.49
CA PRO A 117 -7.49 -10.99 34.87
C PRO A 117 -8.74 -10.32 35.44
N ARG A 118 -9.07 -9.09 35.01
CA ARG A 118 -10.30 -8.41 35.43
C ARG A 118 -11.55 -9.14 34.93
N THR A 119 -11.57 -9.56 33.67
CA THR A 119 -12.69 -10.32 33.08
C THR A 119 -12.79 -11.71 33.72
N ALA A 120 -11.67 -12.36 34.01
CA ALA A 120 -11.66 -13.66 34.68
C ALA A 120 -12.31 -13.57 36.08
N LEU A 121 -11.97 -12.54 36.85
CA LEU A 121 -12.63 -12.27 38.14
C LEU A 121 -14.11 -11.98 38.00
N PHE A 122 -14.51 -11.19 36.99
CA PHE A 122 -15.92 -10.93 36.72
C PHE A 122 -16.70 -12.22 36.45
N CYS A 123 -16.17 -13.10 35.60
CA CYS A 123 -16.80 -14.38 35.25
C CYS A 123 -16.91 -15.31 36.46
N ARG A 124 -15.88 -15.37 37.30
CA ARG A 124 -15.87 -16.27 38.46
C ARG A 124 -16.69 -15.74 39.62
N GLU A 125 -16.48 -14.49 40.00
CA GLU A 125 -17.00 -13.94 41.26
C GLU A 125 -18.42 -13.35 41.12
N ARG A 126 -18.75 -12.72 39.99
CA ARG A 126 -20.10 -12.16 39.76
C ARG A 126 -21.01 -13.16 39.06
N LEU A 127 -20.58 -13.73 37.95
CA LEU A 127 -21.43 -14.64 37.16
C LEU A 127 -21.51 -16.05 37.75
N GLY A 128 -20.62 -16.38 38.69
CA GLY A 128 -20.54 -17.71 39.31
C GLY A 128 -20.19 -18.82 38.32
N LEU A 129 -19.56 -18.49 37.19
CA LEU A 129 -19.29 -19.45 36.12
C LEU A 129 -18.26 -20.50 36.57
N SER A 130 -18.48 -21.72 36.11
CA SER A 130 -17.48 -22.76 36.25
C SER A 130 -16.22 -22.41 35.45
N PRO A 131 -15.05 -23.01 35.78
CA PRO A 131 -13.81 -22.78 35.05
C PRO A 131 -13.91 -23.07 33.54
N GLN A 132 -14.75 -24.04 33.15
CA GLN A 132 -14.98 -24.42 31.76
C GLN A 132 -15.78 -23.34 31.03
N GLU A 133 -16.88 -22.89 31.61
CA GLU A 133 -17.76 -21.86 31.05
C GLU A 133 -17.05 -20.49 30.98
N GLY A 134 -16.34 -20.10 32.05
CA GLY A 134 -15.54 -18.88 32.05
C GLY A 134 -14.42 -18.90 31.00
N ALA A 135 -13.85 -20.08 30.75
CA ALA A 135 -12.87 -20.29 29.69
C ALA A 135 -13.49 -20.21 28.29
N GLN A 136 -14.72 -20.71 28.10
CA GLN A 136 -15.47 -20.56 26.86
C GLN A 136 -15.79 -19.09 26.57
N LEU A 137 -16.23 -18.32 27.58
CA LEU A 137 -16.52 -16.89 27.45
C LEU A 137 -15.26 -16.10 27.03
N MET A 138 -14.12 -16.38 27.66
CA MET A 138 -12.86 -15.70 27.36
C MET A 138 -12.12 -16.26 26.13
N GLY A 139 -12.55 -17.40 25.57
CA GLY A 139 -11.83 -18.09 24.50
C GLY A 139 -10.43 -18.59 24.92
N THR A 140 -10.30 -19.07 26.16
CA THR A 140 -9.03 -19.59 26.71
C THR A 140 -9.20 -21.01 27.27
N SER A 141 -8.14 -21.60 27.85
CA SER A 141 -8.25 -22.89 28.56
C SER A 141 -8.68 -22.70 30.02
N ALA A 142 -9.38 -23.68 30.60
CA ALA A 142 -9.85 -23.65 32.00
C ALA A 142 -8.71 -23.39 33.01
N ALA A 143 -7.56 -24.03 32.82
CA ALA A 143 -6.38 -23.81 33.66
C ALA A 143 -5.85 -22.37 33.57
N ARG A 144 -5.86 -21.77 32.37
CA ARG A 144 -5.44 -20.37 32.18
C ARG A 144 -6.45 -19.40 32.80
N PHE A 145 -7.73 -19.68 32.67
CA PHE A 145 -8.81 -18.90 33.29
C PHE A 145 -8.65 -18.84 34.81
N GLN A 146 -8.47 -20.00 35.46
CA GLN A 146 -8.27 -20.08 36.92
C GLN A 146 -7.03 -19.30 37.36
N ARG A 147 -5.89 -19.51 36.68
CA ARG A 147 -4.65 -18.75 36.96
C ARG A 147 -4.86 -17.24 36.84
N LEU A 148 -5.59 -16.78 35.82
CA LEU A 148 -5.87 -15.35 35.63
C LEU A 148 -6.76 -14.77 36.73
N ALA A 149 -7.74 -15.53 37.21
CA ALA A 149 -8.59 -15.11 38.31
C ALA A 149 -7.80 -15.04 39.63
N ASP A 150 -6.97 -16.04 39.93
CA ASP A 150 -6.13 -16.05 41.14
C ASP A 150 -5.06 -14.95 41.11
N ASP A 151 -4.42 -14.76 39.97
CA ASP A 151 -3.50 -13.63 39.74
C ASP A 151 -4.22 -12.28 39.91
N GLY A 152 -5.48 -12.19 39.48
CA GLY A 152 -6.31 -11.01 39.62
C GLY A 152 -6.52 -10.65 41.09
N LEU A 153 -6.90 -11.63 41.93
CA LEU A 153 -7.06 -11.42 43.37
C LEU A 153 -5.75 -11.00 44.03
N LYS A 154 -4.65 -11.70 43.71
CA LYS A 154 -3.31 -11.41 44.25
C LYS A 154 -2.85 -10.00 43.87
N LYS A 155 -3.00 -9.60 42.60
CA LYS A 155 -2.58 -8.28 42.10
C LYS A 155 -3.45 -7.15 42.66
N ALA A 156 -4.74 -7.42 42.91
CA ALA A 156 -5.62 -6.45 43.53
C ALA A 156 -5.40 -6.36 45.05
N GLY A 157 -4.90 -7.41 45.69
CA GLY A 157 -4.77 -7.51 47.15
C GLY A 157 -6.14 -7.49 47.83
N ILE A 158 -7.08 -8.27 47.29
CA ILE A 158 -8.50 -8.33 47.70
C ILE A 158 -8.90 -9.81 47.84
N THR A 159 -9.81 -10.10 48.76
CA THR A 159 -10.37 -11.44 48.94
C THR A 159 -11.47 -11.75 47.91
N ALA A 160 -11.74 -13.03 47.63
CA ALA A 160 -12.80 -13.43 46.70
C ALA A 160 -14.17 -12.84 47.12
N GLY A 161 -14.53 -12.92 48.40
CA GLY A 161 -15.77 -12.35 48.93
C GLY A 161 -15.88 -10.83 48.76
N GLN A 162 -14.77 -10.10 48.94
CA GLN A 162 -14.75 -8.66 48.66
C GLN A 162 -14.89 -8.39 47.15
N ALA A 163 -14.24 -9.16 46.29
CA ALA A 163 -14.40 -9.01 44.84
C ALA A 163 -15.85 -9.25 44.42
N ARG A 164 -16.47 -10.33 44.90
CA ARG A 164 -17.88 -10.67 44.66
C ARG A 164 -18.83 -9.54 45.08
N ALA A 165 -18.77 -9.12 46.35
CA ALA A 165 -19.66 -8.08 46.86
C ALA A 165 -19.55 -6.76 46.06
N ASN A 166 -18.35 -6.39 45.63
CA ASN A 166 -18.15 -5.16 44.86
C ASN A 166 -18.51 -5.28 43.37
N LEU A 167 -18.42 -6.48 42.81
CA LEU A 167 -18.81 -6.73 41.43
C LEU A 167 -20.33 -6.92 41.32
N GLU A 168 -21.01 -7.46 42.32
CA GLU A 168 -22.47 -7.57 42.39
C GLU A 168 -23.13 -6.17 42.49
N MET A 169 -22.47 -5.21 43.18
CA MET A 169 -22.94 -3.82 43.25
C MET A 169 -22.94 -3.07 41.92
N LEU A 170 -22.29 -3.59 40.87
CA LEU A 170 -22.28 -2.95 39.55
C LEU A 170 -23.63 -3.16 38.85
N ALA A 171 -24.63 -2.37 39.21
CA ALA A 171 -25.91 -2.34 38.52
C ALA A 171 -25.97 -1.14 37.55
N PRO A 172 -26.66 -1.29 36.41
CA PRO A 172 -27.09 -0.12 35.65
C PRO A 172 -28.01 0.74 36.53
N GLY A 173 -28.00 2.06 36.31
CA GLY A 173 -29.02 2.95 36.88
C GLY A 173 -30.38 2.66 36.26
N GLU A 174 -31.43 3.20 36.88
CA GLU A 174 -32.79 3.19 36.32
C GLU A 174 -32.75 3.75 34.89
N ASP A 175 -33.53 3.13 34.00
CA ASP A 175 -33.73 3.49 32.59
C ASP A 175 -32.51 3.36 31.65
N ILE A 176 -31.28 3.16 32.17
CA ILE A 176 -30.07 3.03 31.33
C ILE A 176 -30.16 1.88 30.31
N LEU A 177 -30.78 0.77 30.70
CA LEU A 177 -30.93 -0.38 29.80
C LEU A 177 -31.93 -0.08 28.67
N GLU A 178 -32.99 0.66 28.98
CA GLU A 178 -33.99 1.07 27.99
C GLU A 178 -33.39 2.08 27.01
N ASP A 179 -32.69 3.11 27.53
CA ASP A 179 -31.96 4.10 26.72
C ASP A 179 -30.99 3.44 25.74
N VAL A 180 -30.22 2.44 26.20
CA VAL A 180 -29.25 1.71 25.37
C VAL A 180 -29.95 0.91 24.29
N TRP A 181 -31.10 0.32 24.61
CA TRP A 181 -31.89 -0.43 23.64
C TRP A 181 -32.52 0.49 22.58
N GLU A 182 -33.09 1.62 22.99
CA GLU A 182 -33.64 2.62 22.07
C GLU A 182 -32.58 3.22 21.15
N GLU A 183 -31.41 3.57 21.69
CA GLU A 183 -30.29 4.07 20.89
C GLU A 183 -29.78 3.00 19.90
N PHE A 184 -29.79 1.73 20.29
CA PHE A 184 -29.51 0.62 19.36
C PHE A 184 -30.54 0.57 18.21
N LEU A 185 -31.85 0.63 18.52
CA LEU A 185 -32.90 0.63 17.50
C LEU A 185 -32.81 1.85 16.57
N SER A 186 -32.48 3.02 17.12
CA SER A 186 -32.19 4.24 16.36
C SER A 186 -31.03 4.02 15.39
N GLN A 187 -29.90 3.49 15.86
CA GLN A 187 -28.75 3.23 14.98
C GLN A 187 -29.01 2.15 13.93
N GLN A 188 -29.81 1.12 14.27
CA GLN A 188 -30.17 0.04 13.36
C GLN A 188 -31.12 0.52 12.26
N SER A 189 -32.11 1.35 12.60
CA SER A 189 -33.13 1.86 11.67
C SER A 189 -32.58 2.92 10.71
N GLN A 190 -31.48 3.57 11.05
CA GLN A 190 -30.81 4.50 10.15
C GLN A 190 -30.31 3.83 8.86
N GLY A 191 -30.53 4.50 7.72
CA GLY A 191 -30.01 4.09 6.42
C GLY A 191 -28.50 3.79 6.45
N GLY A 192 -28.07 2.81 5.67
CA GLY A 192 -26.66 2.44 5.54
C GLY A 192 -26.04 1.76 6.78
N PHE A 193 -26.83 1.30 7.75
CA PHE A 193 -26.35 0.53 8.91
C PHE A 193 -25.44 -0.63 8.49
N ALA A 194 -25.89 -1.47 7.55
CA ALA A 194 -25.12 -2.61 7.06
C ALA A 194 -23.76 -2.21 6.47
N VAL A 195 -23.70 -1.08 5.75
CA VAL A 195 -22.45 -0.54 5.17
C VAL A 195 -21.52 -0.04 6.26
N ARG A 196 -22.03 0.74 7.23
CA ARG A 196 -21.25 1.22 8.38
C ARG A 196 -20.68 0.06 9.20
N GLN A 197 -21.46 -1.00 9.42
CA GLN A 197 -21.00 -2.18 10.16
C GLN A 197 -20.00 -3.02 9.35
N ARG A 198 -20.14 -3.11 8.03
CA ARG A 198 -19.13 -3.75 7.16
C ARG A 198 -17.81 -2.96 7.20
N PHE A 199 -17.86 -1.64 7.06
CA PHE A 199 -16.67 -0.80 7.13
C PHE A 199 -15.97 -0.89 8.49
N ARG A 200 -16.74 -0.85 9.59
CA ARG A 200 -16.18 -1.07 10.93
C ARG A 200 -15.46 -2.41 11.02
N ARG A 201 -16.08 -3.51 10.55
CA ARG A 201 -15.45 -4.84 10.54
C ARG A 201 -14.17 -4.88 9.72
N VAL A 202 -14.16 -4.34 8.50
CA VAL A 202 -12.96 -4.27 7.66
C VAL A 202 -11.84 -3.50 8.36
N ARG A 203 -12.19 -2.39 9.03
CA ARG A 203 -11.24 -1.65 9.84
C ARG A 203 -10.73 -2.48 11.02
N ARG A 204 -11.59 -3.24 11.72
CA ARG A 204 -11.15 -4.15 12.79
C ARG A 204 -10.17 -5.21 12.30
N THR A 205 -10.45 -5.82 11.16
CA THR A 205 -9.54 -6.83 10.58
C THR A 205 -8.22 -6.22 10.15
N MET A 206 -8.25 -5.00 9.60
CA MET A 206 -7.05 -4.27 9.20
C MET A 206 -6.21 -3.86 10.42
N ASP A 207 -6.82 -3.35 11.48
CA ASP A 207 -6.12 -2.98 12.73
C ASP A 207 -5.41 -4.20 13.35
N GLY A 208 -6.02 -5.39 13.30
CA GLY A 208 -5.41 -6.63 13.76
C GLY A 208 -4.30 -7.16 12.83
N ALA A 209 -4.42 -6.94 11.52
CA ALA A 209 -3.44 -7.34 10.53
C ALA A 209 -2.24 -6.38 10.45
N MET A 210 -2.40 -5.11 10.85
CA MET A 210 -1.39 -4.07 10.71
C MET A 210 -0.02 -4.43 11.30
N PRO A 211 0.11 -5.05 12.49
CA PRO A 211 1.41 -5.48 13.01
C PRO A 211 2.04 -6.61 12.18
N VAL A 212 1.22 -7.52 11.63
CA VAL A 212 1.70 -8.62 10.78
C VAL A 212 2.12 -8.06 9.42
N LEU A 213 1.34 -7.16 8.83
CA LEU A 213 1.71 -6.46 7.61
C LEU A 213 3.01 -5.66 7.78
N ALA A 214 3.17 -4.96 8.91
CA ALA A 214 4.41 -4.29 9.23
C ALA A 214 5.59 -5.27 9.34
N LEU A 215 5.39 -6.44 9.95
CA LEU A 215 6.40 -7.49 10.02
C LEU A 215 6.70 -8.06 8.63
N CYS A 216 5.70 -8.28 7.77
CA CYS A 216 5.90 -8.70 6.39
C CYS A 216 6.73 -7.68 5.61
N VAL A 217 6.47 -6.39 5.78
CA VAL A 217 7.28 -5.32 5.17
C VAL A 217 8.73 -5.38 5.66
N VAL A 218 8.94 -5.57 6.97
CA VAL A 218 10.30 -5.75 7.53
C VAL A 218 10.95 -7.03 6.99
N ALA A 219 10.22 -8.13 6.88
CA ALA A 219 10.73 -9.38 6.34
C ALA A 219 11.12 -9.24 4.87
N VAL A 220 10.31 -8.53 4.06
CA VAL A 220 10.66 -8.19 2.67
C VAL A 220 11.90 -7.30 2.62
N ALA A 221 12.01 -6.30 3.49
CA ALA A 221 13.20 -5.46 3.55
C ALA A 221 14.46 -6.25 3.95
N VAL A 222 14.35 -7.19 4.89
CA VAL A 222 15.44 -8.09 5.28
C VAL A 222 15.80 -9.06 4.16
N MET A 223 14.81 -9.63 3.47
CA MET A 223 15.02 -10.47 2.30
C MET A 223 15.66 -9.70 1.14
N ALA A 224 15.29 -8.43 0.94
CA ALA A 224 15.91 -7.56 -0.05
C ALA A 224 17.36 -7.25 0.35
N TYR A 225 17.62 -6.92 1.62
CA TYR A 225 18.97 -6.69 2.13
C TYR A 225 19.87 -7.92 1.93
N PHE A 226 19.40 -9.11 2.33
CA PHE A 226 20.14 -10.35 2.09
C PHE A 226 20.22 -10.70 0.61
N GLY A 227 19.21 -10.34 -0.19
CA GLY A 227 19.25 -10.52 -1.63
C GLY A 227 20.33 -9.65 -2.30
N VAL A 228 20.61 -8.45 -1.78
CA VAL A 228 21.72 -7.60 -2.22
C VAL A 228 23.06 -8.14 -1.67
N GLU A 229 23.14 -8.47 -0.38
CA GLU A 229 24.38 -8.92 0.27
C GLU A 229 24.87 -10.28 -0.23
N TYR A 230 23.96 -11.20 -0.58
CA TYR A 230 24.27 -12.52 -1.13
C TYR A 230 24.15 -12.59 -2.66
N GLY A 231 23.96 -11.46 -3.34
CA GLY A 231 23.98 -11.38 -4.80
C GLY A 231 22.83 -12.10 -5.52
N TRP A 232 21.66 -12.26 -4.87
CA TRP A 232 20.43 -12.70 -5.55
C TRP A 232 19.83 -11.62 -6.45
N PHE A 233 20.06 -10.36 -6.12
CA PHE A 233 19.80 -9.23 -7.00
C PHE A 233 21.16 -8.63 -7.34
N GLY A 234 21.71 -8.99 -8.50
CA GLY A 234 23.01 -8.51 -8.93
C GLY A 234 22.99 -7.00 -9.14
N SER A 235 23.70 -6.25 -8.30
CA SER A 235 24.41 -4.99 -8.64
C SER A 235 25.01 -4.33 -7.40
N ASP A 236 26.15 -3.68 -7.62
CA ASP A 236 27.00 -3.08 -6.59
C ASP A 236 26.30 -1.95 -5.78
N PRO A 237 26.42 -1.94 -4.44
CA PRO A 237 25.66 -1.08 -3.53
C PRO A 237 26.09 0.41 -3.49
N THR A 238 26.87 0.88 -4.47
CA THR A 238 27.44 2.24 -4.49
C THR A 238 26.92 3.15 -5.59
N ALA A 239 25.87 2.77 -6.32
CA ALA A 239 25.21 3.68 -7.26
C ALA A 239 24.46 4.78 -6.49
N GLN A 240 25.00 6.01 -6.55
CA GLN A 240 24.37 7.20 -5.99
C GLN A 240 23.08 7.49 -6.76
N ILE A 241 21.95 7.58 -6.07
CA ILE A 241 20.64 7.90 -6.64
C ILE A 241 20.59 9.42 -6.94
N PRO A 242 20.51 9.87 -8.20
CA PRO A 242 20.07 11.21 -8.50
C PRO A 242 18.55 11.29 -8.36
N VAL A 243 18.07 12.37 -7.78
CA VAL A 243 16.64 12.65 -7.57
C VAL A 243 15.89 12.64 -8.90
N SER A 244 15.04 11.64 -9.12
CA SER A 244 14.21 11.53 -10.32
C SER A 244 12.96 12.39 -10.19
N THR A 245 12.85 13.41 -11.03
CA THR A 245 11.56 13.92 -11.51
C THR A 245 11.01 12.93 -12.54
N SER A 246 9.96 12.20 -12.12
CA SER A 246 8.94 11.52 -12.92
C SER A 246 9.19 11.27 -14.42
N SER A 247 9.49 10.02 -14.79
CA SER A 247 8.58 9.13 -15.53
C SER A 247 9.28 7.79 -15.83
N THR A 248 8.66 6.72 -15.32
CA THR A 248 8.79 5.29 -15.66
C THR A 248 9.38 4.93 -17.03
N GLN A 249 10.56 4.30 -17.04
CA GLN A 249 10.86 2.97 -17.62
C GLN A 249 12.33 2.62 -17.26
N GLU A 250 12.58 1.60 -16.43
CA GLU A 250 13.94 1.06 -16.26
C GLU A 250 14.20 0.11 -17.43
N ASP A 251 14.70 0.65 -18.55
CA ASP A 251 15.19 -0.13 -19.68
C ASP A 251 16.61 -0.62 -19.35
N VAL A 252 16.82 -1.94 -19.47
CA VAL A 252 18.17 -2.51 -19.51
C VAL A 252 18.85 -1.91 -20.75
N PRO A 253 20.03 -1.25 -20.63
CA PRO A 253 20.68 -0.66 -21.79
C PRO A 253 21.02 -1.79 -22.77
N TRP A 254 20.40 -1.76 -23.95
CA TRP A 254 20.71 -2.67 -25.03
C TRP A 254 22.18 -2.46 -25.42
N VAL A 255 22.94 -3.54 -25.55
CA VAL A 255 24.31 -3.50 -26.07
C VAL A 255 24.32 -4.35 -27.33
N GLY A 256 24.72 -3.76 -28.44
CA GLY A 256 24.68 -4.43 -29.75
C GLY A 256 25.64 -3.85 -30.77
N ASP A 257 25.58 -4.40 -31.97
CA ASP A 257 26.40 -3.98 -33.09
C ASP A 257 25.67 -2.89 -33.89
N VAL A 258 26.34 -1.78 -34.16
CA VAL A 258 25.78 -0.64 -34.92
C VAL A 258 26.73 -0.25 -36.05
N SER A 259 26.18 -0.01 -37.25
CA SER A 259 26.95 0.47 -38.40
C SER A 259 26.98 2.01 -38.45
N VAL A 260 28.18 2.57 -38.32
CA VAL A 260 28.46 4.01 -38.42
C VAL A 260 29.05 4.32 -39.79
N PHE A 261 28.47 5.27 -40.52
CA PHE A 261 28.92 5.66 -41.86
C PHE A 261 29.77 6.93 -41.78
N VAL A 262 30.84 6.98 -42.56
CA VAL A 262 31.79 8.11 -42.61
C VAL A 262 32.01 8.52 -44.07
N PRO A 263 31.89 9.81 -44.42
CA PRO A 263 32.16 10.27 -45.79
C PRO A 263 33.66 10.20 -46.11
N GLU A 264 34.02 9.65 -47.27
CA GLU A 264 35.39 9.55 -47.79
C GLU A 264 35.49 10.01 -49.25
N GLU A 265 36.72 10.24 -49.73
CA GLU A 265 36.95 10.58 -51.14
C GLU A 265 36.43 9.46 -52.06
N GLY A 266 35.27 9.70 -52.69
CA GLY A 266 34.65 8.78 -53.66
C GLY A 266 33.56 7.85 -53.11
N GLY A 267 33.13 8.01 -51.85
CA GLY A 267 31.98 7.26 -51.30
C GLY A 267 31.96 7.27 -49.77
N PHE A 268 31.51 6.16 -49.16
CA PHE A 268 31.35 6.06 -47.70
C PHE A 268 32.10 4.85 -47.14
N ALA A 269 32.74 5.02 -45.98
CA ALA A 269 33.24 3.91 -45.19
C ALA A 269 32.19 3.49 -44.15
N GLU A 270 31.94 2.19 -44.04
CA GLU A 270 31.08 1.59 -43.02
C GLU A 270 31.94 1.05 -41.89
N TYR A 271 31.70 1.54 -40.67
CA TYR A 271 32.32 1.05 -39.45
C TYR A 271 31.30 0.24 -38.65
N VAL A 272 31.47 -1.07 -38.57
CA VAL A 272 30.66 -1.93 -37.70
C VAL A 272 31.25 -1.84 -36.30
N VAL A 273 30.53 -1.16 -35.40
CA VAL A 273 30.97 -0.92 -34.04
C VAL A 273 30.33 -1.96 -33.12
N HIS A 274 31.15 -2.82 -32.53
CA HIS A 274 30.70 -3.86 -31.60
C HIS A 274 30.54 -3.32 -30.19
N ASN A 275 29.59 -3.91 -29.45
CA ASN A 275 29.32 -3.59 -28.04
C ASN A 275 28.92 -2.13 -27.79
N THR A 276 28.21 -1.50 -28.74
CA THR A 276 27.71 -0.14 -28.56
C THR A 276 26.54 -0.11 -27.57
N PRO A 277 26.55 0.80 -26.60
CA PRO A 277 25.38 1.08 -25.77
C PRO A 277 24.25 1.64 -26.65
N GLY A 278 23.02 1.23 -26.36
CA GLY A 278 21.83 1.59 -27.13
C GLY A 278 21.36 3.03 -26.95
N ASP A 279 22.12 3.88 -26.28
CA ASP A 279 21.80 5.29 -26.10
C ASP A 279 22.21 6.11 -27.34
N MET A 280 21.29 6.95 -27.84
CA MET A 280 21.53 7.77 -29.03
C MET A 280 22.72 8.73 -28.89
N GLU A 281 23.00 9.18 -27.67
CA GLU A 281 24.14 10.05 -27.35
C GLU A 281 25.48 9.33 -27.55
N ASP A 282 25.54 8.04 -27.22
CA ASP A 282 26.72 7.19 -27.36
C ASP A 282 27.01 6.87 -28.82
N ILE A 283 25.96 6.66 -29.61
CA ILE A 283 26.06 6.48 -31.06
C ILE A 283 26.56 7.76 -31.72
N LEU A 284 25.99 8.92 -31.37
CA LEU A 284 26.46 10.19 -31.91
C LEU A 284 27.92 10.45 -31.50
N ARG A 285 28.31 10.14 -30.26
CA ARG A 285 29.71 10.25 -29.82
C ARG A 285 30.63 9.42 -30.70
N GLN A 286 30.22 8.20 -31.02
CA GLN A 286 30.99 7.33 -31.91
C GLN A 286 31.03 7.85 -33.35
N MET A 287 29.94 8.43 -33.85
CA MET A 287 29.92 9.11 -35.16
C MET A 287 30.89 10.28 -35.20
N VAL A 288 30.89 11.14 -34.17
CA VAL A 288 31.84 12.26 -34.05
C VAL A 288 33.28 11.75 -34.00
N TYR A 289 33.52 10.66 -33.27
CA TYR A 289 34.85 10.07 -33.15
C TYR A 289 35.39 9.52 -34.48
N LEU A 290 34.53 8.85 -35.25
CA LEU A 290 34.89 8.23 -36.53
C LEU A 290 34.84 9.24 -37.69
N GLY A 291 34.29 10.45 -37.48
CA GLY A 291 34.18 11.49 -38.50
C GLY A 291 32.88 11.46 -39.30
N GLY A 292 31.88 10.69 -38.87
CA GLY A 292 30.53 10.63 -39.44
C GLY A 292 29.60 11.77 -38.99
N ALA A 293 30.01 12.58 -38.01
CA ALA A 293 29.29 13.76 -37.55
C ALA A 293 30.26 14.91 -37.22
N PRO A 294 29.81 16.18 -37.20
CA PRO A 294 30.67 17.33 -36.94
C PRO A 294 31.26 17.29 -35.52
N ALA A 295 32.52 17.73 -35.39
CA ALA A 295 33.21 17.76 -34.10
C ALA A 295 32.48 18.67 -33.09
N GLY A 296 32.22 18.13 -31.89
CA GLY A 296 31.53 18.86 -30.83
C GLY A 296 30.00 18.80 -30.88
N THR A 297 29.42 18.01 -31.79
CA THR A 297 27.97 17.76 -31.78
C THR A 297 27.56 16.83 -30.64
N THR A 298 26.50 17.21 -29.93
CA THR A 298 25.89 16.40 -28.87
C THR A 298 24.38 16.31 -29.07
N VAL A 299 23.76 15.22 -28.62
CA VAL A 299 22.30 15.07 -28.63
C VAL A 299 21.71 15.88 -27.47
N LEU A 300 20.78 16.80 -27.78
CA LEU A 300 20.00 17.55 -26.79
C LEU A 300 18.71 16.82 -26.43
N SER A 301 18.06 16.21 -27.42
CA SER A 301 16.89 15.35 -27.23
C SER A 301 16.76 14.37 -28.39
N SER A 302 16.25 13.17 -28.14
CA SER A 302 15.85 12.23 -29.17
C SER A 302 14.47 11.68 -28.82
N ARG A 303 13.62 11.53 -29.83
CA ARG A 303 12.26 10.98 -29.67
C ARG A 303 11.98 10.03 -30.81
N LEU A 304 11.81 8.76 -30.43
CA LEU A 304 11.42 7.66 -31.30
C LEU A 304 9.94 7.38 -31.09
N GLU A 305 9.13 7.52 -32.12
CA GLU A 305 7.70 7.19 -32.09
C GLU A 305 7.43 6.01 -33.01
N ASN A 306 6.71 5.01 -32.49
CA ASN A 306 6.22 3.92 -33.31
C ASN A 306 4.84 4.29 -33.81
N SER A 307 4.63 4.24 -35.13
CA SER A 307 3.29 4.31 -35.69
C SER A 307 2.58 2.98 -35.41
N ASP A 308 1.68 2.98 -34.42
CA ASP A 308 0.81 1.83 -34.19
C ASP A 308 -0.06 1.63 -35.43
N ALA A 309 0.08 0.47 -36.08
CA ALA A 309 -0.86 0.02 -37.09
C ALA A 309 -2.26 0.02 -36.47
N GLU A 310 -3.15 0.90 -36.95
CA GLU A 310 -4.56 0.86 -36.61
C GLU A 310 -5.08 -0.56 -36.83
N SER A 311 -5.63 -1.12 -35.76
CA SER A 311 -6.20 -2.47 -35.73
C SER A 311 -7.48 -2.51 -36.54
N THR A 312 -7.39 -2.65 -37.86
CA THR A 312 -8.52 -3.10 -38.68
C THR A 312 -8.61 -4.61 -38.65
N SER A 313 -9.66 -5.10 -37.98
CA SER A 313 -10.17 -6.45 -38.13
C SER A 313 -10.49 -6.74 -39.59
N GLU A 314 -9.80 -7.70 -40.20
CA GLU A 314 -10.35 -8.78 -41.05
C GLU A 314 -9.19 -9.50 -41.75
N GLY A 315 -9.28 -10.82 -41.80
CA GLY A 315 -8.14 -11.69 -42.07
C GLY A 315 -7.48 -11.49 -43.44
N SER A 316 -6.21 -11.10 -43.42
CA SER A 316 -5.24 -11.45 -44.46
C SER A 316 -3.83 -11.45 -43.88
N THR A 317 -3.05 -12.48 -44.20
CA THR A 317 -1.65 -12.62 -43.81
C THR A 317 -0.77 -11.69 -44.65
N HIS A 318 -0.61 -10.46 -44.20
CA HIS A 318 0.48 -9.58 -44.58
C HIS A 318 1.10 -9.01 -43.30
N THR A 319 2.39 -9.25 -43.10
CA THR A 319 3.18 -8.66 -42.01
C THR A 319 3.36 -7.18 -42.32
N ASN A 320 2.48 -6.32 -41.79
CA ASN A 320 2.64 -4.88 -41.89
C ASN A 320 3.85 -4.48 -41.03
N ALA A 321 4.88 -3.90 -41.65
CA ALA A 321 6.03 -3.34 -40.94
C ALA A 321 5.55 -2.18 -40.06
N VAL A 322 5.99 -2.14 -38.81
CA VAL A 322 5.77 -1.00 -37.92
C VAL A 322 6.61 0.15 -38.47
N GLY A 323 5.95 1.23 -38.90
CA GLY A 323 6.63 2.46 -39.33
C GLY A 323 7.15 3.21 -38.11
N VAL A 324 8.39 3.67 -38.16
CA VAL A 324 9.06 4.36 -37.06
C VAL A 324 9.36 5.80 -37.47
N THR A 325 9.14 6.75 -36.58
CA THR A 325 9.46 8.17 -36.75
C THR A 325 10.52 8.57 -35.75
N LEU A 326 11.68 9.03 -36.23
CA LEU A 326 12.80 9.46 -35.39
C LEU A 326 13.00 10.98 -35.53
N THR A 327 12.96 11.67 -34.38
CA THR A 327 13.34 13.08 -34.28
C THR A 327 14.56 13.22 -33.37
N VAL A 328 15.63 13.85 -33.88
CA VAL A 328 16.88 14.06 -33.12
C VAL A 328 17.18 15.55 -33.09
N GLU A 329 17.31 16.11 -31.89
CA GLU A 329 17.73 17.49 -31.67
C GLU A 329 19.22 17.51 -31.30
N LEU A 330 20.01 18.17 -32.13
CA LEU A 330 21.45 18.31 -31.98
C LEU A 330 21.83 19.70 -31.50
N SER A 331 23.03 19.79 -30.94
CA SER A 331 23.64 21.05 -30.54
C SER A 331 23.99 21.94 -31.75
N ASN A 332 24.17 23.24 -31.49
CA ASN A 332 24.34 24.24 -32.56
C ASN A 332 25.62 24.05 -33.38
N GLU A 333 26.57 23.24 -32.92
CA GLU A 333 27.77 22.84 -33.66
C GLU A 333 27.43 22.09 -34.95
N ALA A 334 26.24 21.47 -35.04
CA ALA A 334 25.77 20.82 -36.27
C ALA A 334 25.43 21.80 -37.41
N LEU A 335 25.24 23.09 -37.10
CA LEU A 335 25.07 24.15 -38.10
C LEU A 335 26.38 24.51 -38.82
N SER A 336 27.51 23.90 -38.43
CA SER A 336 28.79 24.06 -39.14
C SER A 336 28.84 23.37 -40.50
N LEU A 337 27.88 22.48 -40.78
CA LEU A 337 27.74 21.79 -42.06
C LEU A 337 27.42 22.78 -43.18
N SER A 338 28.27 22.86 -44.19
CA SER A 338 28.06 23.69 -45.38
C SER A 338 28.76 23.09 -46.60
N GLY A 339 28.23 23.38 -47.80
CA GLY A 339 28.79 22.87 -49.06
C GLY A 339 28.63 21.36 -49.27
N GLU A 340 29.33 20.84 -50.28
CA GLU A 340 29.24 19.42 -50.72
C GLU A 340 29.68 18.44 -49.63
N GLU A 341 30.70 18.79 -48.85
CA GLU A 341 31.16 18.00 -47.69
C GLU A 341 30.09 17.91 -46.59
N GLY A 342 29.34 19.00 -46.37
CA GLY A 342 28.25 19.03 -45.42
C GLY A 342 27.08 18.15 -45.83
N VAL A 343 26.78 18.07 -47.14
CA VAL A 343 25.74 17.18 -47.68
C VAL A 343 26.16 15.71 -47.52
N ALA A 344 27.41 15.37 -47.82
CA ALA A 344 27.92 14.02 -47.61
C ALA A 344 27.90 13.62 -46.12
N MET A 345 28.21 14.55 -45.22
CA MET A 345 28.12 14.30 -43.79
C MET A 345 26.67 14.13 -43.31
N LEU A 346 25.73 14.94 -43.83
CA LEU A 346 24.30 14.76 -43.54
C LEU A 346 23.80 13.38 -44.02
N GLN A 347 24.22 12.93 -45.20
CA GLN A 347 23.92 11.58 -45.73
C GLN A 347 24.48 10.47 -44.84
N ALA A 348 25.73 10.61 -44.38
CA ALA A 348 26.33 9.66 -43.44
C ALA A 348 25.54 9.58 -42.13
N MET A 349 25.11 10.72 -41.58
CA MET A 349 24.30 10.75 -40.37
C MET A 349 22.95 10.07 -40.54
N VAL A 350 22.27 10.33 -41.66
CA VAL A 350 20.98 9.71 -42.00
C VAL A 350 21.11 8.19 -42.08
N ALA A 351 22.16 7.69 -42.74
CA ALA A 351 22.37 6.25 -42.88
C ALA A 351 22.68 5.57 -41.54
N THR A 352 23.43 6.23 -40.64
CA THR A 352 23.72 5.68 -39.31
C THR A 352 22.48 5.67 -38.42
N PHE A 353 21.63 6.69 -38.48
CA PHE A 353 20.37 6.67 -37.73
C PHE A 353 19.40 5.63 -38.30
N ALA A 354 19.33 5.48 -39.62
CA ALA A 354 18.51 4.47 -40.26
C ALA A 354 18.94 3.05 -39.85
N SER A 355 20.25 2.75 -39.87
CA SER A 355 20.77 1.43 -39.46
C SER A 355 20.53 1.16 -37.97
N TYR A 356 20.70 2.15 -37.10
CA TYR A 356 20.39 2.01 -35.68
C TYR A 356 18.90 1.66 -35.44
N THR A 357 17.99 2.29 -36.19
CA THR A 357 16.55 2.05 -36.04
C THR A 357 16.05 0.78 -36.73
N GLU A 358 16.87 0.08 -37.51
CA GLU A 358 16.47 -1.14 -38.25
C GLU A 358 15.93 -2.24 -37.32
N ASN A 359 16.47 -2.35 -36.10
CA ASN A 359 15.99 -3.29 -35.08
C ASN A 359 14.62 -2.90 -34.49
N ALA A 360 14.24 -1.61 -34.55
CA ALA A 360 12.99 -1.09 -33.98
C ALA A 360 11.83 -1.11 -34.99
N GLY A 361 12.12 -1.05 -36.30
CA GLY A 361 11.13 -1.08 -37.37
C GLY A 361 11.64 -0.41 -38.65
N HIS A 362 10.76 -0.23 -39.63
CA HIS A 362 11.12 0.50 -40.84
C HIS A 362 11.02 2.00 -40.58
N LEU A 363 12.14 2.73 -40.69
CA LEU A 363 12.16 4.17 -40.50
C LEU A 363 11.43 4.86 -41.67
N GLU A 364 10.27 5.47 -41.38
CA GLU A 364 9.44 6.17 -42.38
C GLU A 364 9.74 7.68 -42.41
N GLU A 365 10.01 8.25 -41.24
CA GLU A 365 10.26 9.68 -41.08
C GLU A 365 11.46 9.95 -40.17
N LEU A 366 12.39 10.76 -40.64
CA LEU A 366 13.61 11.18 -39.95
C LEU A 366 13.76 12.70 -40.02
N SER A 367 13.71 13.34 -38.85
CA SER A 367 13.94 14.79 -38.74
C SER A 367 15.09 15.07 -37.77
N ILE A 368 16.17 15.63 -38.31
CA ILE A 368 17.31 16.13 -37.54
C ILE A 368 17.12 17.64 -37.34
N ARG A 369 17.10 18.11 -36.10
CA ARG A 369 16.84 19.50 -35.72
C ARG A 369 18.00 20.11 -34.97
N CYS A 370 18.19 21.42 -35.10
CA CYS A 370 19.20 22.20 -34.37
C CYS A 370 18.56 23.52 -33.92
N GLY A 371 18.64 23.83 -32.62
CA GLY A 371 18.07 25.07 -32.08
C GLY A 371 16.55 25.23 -32.29
N GLY A 372 15.83 24.12 -32.44
CA GLY A 372 14.40 24.11 -32.72
C GLY A 372 14.00 24.24 -34.20
N GLU A 373 14.95 24.32 -35.13
CA GLU A 373 14.68 24.31 -36.58
C GLU A 373 15.21 23.03 -37.23
N GLU A 374 14.68 22.64 -38.38
CA GLU A 374 15.17 21.47 -39.12
C GLU A 374 16.54 21.77 -39.75
N LEU A 375 17.48 20.84 -39.63
CA LEU A 375 18.83 20.99 -40.16
C LEU A 375 18.78 20.85 -41.68
N THR A 376 19.00 21.96 -42.38
CA THR A 376 19.08 22.00 -43.84
C THR A 376 20.51 22.29 -44.30
N VAL A 377 21.05 21.48 -45.21
CA VAL A 377 22.36 21.72 -45.85
C VAL A 377 22.15 21.82 -47.35
N GLU A 378 22.52 22.95 -47.97
CA GLU A 378 22.29 23.22 -49.41
C GLU A 378 20.83 23.00 -49.86
N GLY A 379 19.86 23.21 -48.96
CA GLY A 379 18.43 23.04 -49.24
C GLY A 379 17.91 21.60 -49.11
N HIS A 380 18.76 20.65 -48.71
CA HIS A 380 18.38 19.27 -48.43
C HIS A 380 18.14 19.04 -46.94
N THR A 381 17.15 18.22 -46.62
CA THR A 381 16.87 17.77 -45.24
C THR A 381 17.31 16.31 -45.02
N ALA A 382 17.27 15.87 -43.77
CA ALA A 382 17.54 14.47 -43.41
C ALA A 382 16.56 13.49 -44.11
N GLN A 383 15.30 13.90 -44.28
CA GLN A 383 14.27 13.09 -44.92
C GLN A 383 14.57 12.81 -46.41
N ASP A 384 15.20 13.76 -47.11
CA ASP A 384 15.50 13.63 -48.55
C ASP A 384 16.47 12.46 -48.84
N PHE A 385 17.32 12.11 -47.87
CA PHE A 385 18.34 11.07 -47.99
C PHE A 385 17.92 9.72 -47.41
N LEU A 386 16.75 9.65 -46.76
CA LEU A 386 16.25 8.41 -46.19
C LEU A 386 15.95 7.38 -47.28
N GLY A 387 16.53 6.18 -47.16
CA GLY A 387 16.34 5.08 -48.13
C GLY A 387 17.20 5.18 -49.40
N GLN A 388 18.13 6.12 -49.50
CA GLN A 388 19.11 6.16 -50.59
C GLN A 388 20.23 5.13 -50.35
N GLU A 389 20.57 4.35 -51.38
CA GLU A 389 21.71 3.42 -51.32
C GLU A 389 23.04 4.18 -51.32
N LEU A 390 23.82 4.04 -50.24
CA LEU A 390 25.16 4.60 -50.16
C LEU A 390 26.17 3.72 -50.91
N THR A 391 27.10 4.36 -51.62
CA THR A 391 28.22 3.67 -52.26
C THR A 391 29.32 3.39 -51.23
N ILE A 392 29.33 2.18 -50.67
CA ILE A 392 30.30 1.77 -49.66
C ILE A 392 31.64 1.43 -50.31
N THR A 393 32.70 2.14 -49.93
CA THR A 393 34.07 1.96 -50.45
C THR A 393 34.89 0.97 -49.62
N ARG A 394 34.63 0.89 -48.31
CA ARG A 394 35.26 -0.06 -47.38
C ARG A 394 34.39 -0.31 -46.14
N THR A 395 34.51 -1.51 -45.58
CA THR A 395 33.89 -1.90 -44.30
C THR A 395 34.98 -2.22 -43.28
N VAL A 396 34.86 -1.71 -42.06
CA VAL A 396 35.84 -1.85 -40.97
C VAL A 396 35.14 -2.26 -39.67
N GLU A 397 35.63 -3.30 -39.01
CA GLU A 397 35.14 -3.73 -37.69
C GLU A 397 35.91 -3.02 -36.57
N THR A 398 35.21 -2.47 -35.59
CA THR A 398 35.81 -1.77 -34.44
C THR A 398 35.02 -2.00 -33.16
N ASP A 399 35.67 -2.01 -32.00
CA ASP A 399 34.97 -2.02 -30.72
C ASP A 399 34.55 -0.60 -30.33
N TYR A 400 33.44 -0.49 -29.59
CA TYR A 400 33.00 0.76 -28.98
C TYR A 400 34.11 1.38 -28.11
N ARG A 401 34.28 2.69 -28.22
CA ARG A 401 35.27 3.45 -27.44
C ARG A 401 34.52 4.31 -26.44
N GLU A 402 34.72 4.01 -25.15
CA GLU A 402 34.18 4.79 -24.04
C GLU A 402 34.67 6.24 -24.04
#